data_AF-A0A6J6R067-F1
#
_entry.id   AF-A0A6J6R067-F1
#
_cell.length_a   1.000
_cell.length_b   1.000
_cell.length_c   1.000
_cell.angle_alpha   90.00
_cell.angle_beta   90.00
_cell.angle_gamma   90.00
#
_symmetry.space_group_name_H-M   'P 1'
#
loop_
_entity.id
_entity.type
_entity.pdbx_description
1 polymer ?
#
loop_
_entity_poly.entity_id
_entity_poly.type
_entity_poly.pdbx_seq_one_letter_code
_entity_poly.pdbx_strand_id
1 'polypeptide(L)'
;MTRLRAAGLLTGALLFAACGSGTSSQGPKSAPPSTTGSAAPGAADSGVNGPCGRAAPLAPPRIGEIRSAVERLSGGAGVAQYSEVNATPSETNVFVVRDGKEFAYVVCTDSVSEPTDGGQDYRGPTFTDSDIEFAPTVLDKVLGSIKDSHVVAFSITPRDGGGVEYIATITAPSGEFRVLLDADGGILATG
;
A
#
# COMPACT_ATOMS: atom_id res chain seq x y z
N MET A 1 -43.21 34.62 -13.70
CA MET A 1 -44.09 33.53 -13.21
C MET A 1 -43.35 32.83 -12.08
N THR A 2 -43.98 32.85 -10.91
CA THR A 2 -43.47 32.46 -9.59
C THR A 2 -43.87 31.02 -9.27
N ARG A 3 -42.94 30.15 -8.81
CA ARG A 3 -43.11 29.05 -7.81
C ARG A 3 -41.71 28.63 -7.33
N LEU A 4 -41.20 28.92 -6.13
CA LEU A 4 -41.57 28.55 -4.74
C LEU A 4 -41.28 27.08 -4.34
N ARG A 5 -40.22 26.93 -3.52
CA ARG A 5 -39.99 26.04 -2.35
C ARG A 5 -40.16 24.51 -2.47
N ALA A 6 -39.18 23.78 -1.91
CA ALA A 6 -39.37 23.06 -0.64
C ALA A 6 -38.03 22.52 -0.09
N ALA A 7 -37.79 22.80 1.19
CA ALA A 7 -36.79 22.16 2.04
C ALA A 7 -37.32 20.83 2.56
N GLY A 8 -36.42 19.89 2.87
CA GLY A 8 -36.74 18.63 3.54
C GLY A 8 -35.58 18.17 4.41
N LEU A 9 -35.51 18.73 5.62
CA LEU A 9 -34.75 18.16 6.74
C LEU A 9 -35.44 16.85 7.16
N LEU A 10 -34.69 15.77 7.32
CA LEU A 10 -35.17 14.58 8.02
C LEU A 10 -34.14 14.15 9.08
N THR A 11 -34.44 14.62 10.29
CA THR A 11 -33.91 14.17 11.56
C THR A 11 -34.37 12.73 11.82
N GLY A 12 -33.45 11.83 12.17
CA GLY A 12 -33.79 10.46 12.53
C GLY A 12 -32.75 9.85 13.46
N ALA A 13 -32.81 10.21 14.74
CA ALA A 13 -32.10 9.52 15.81
C ALA A 13 -32.88 8.26 16.20
N LEU A 14 -32.24 7.09 16.16
CA LEU A 14 -32.70 5.89 16.84
C LEU A 14 -31.52 5.28 17.60
N LEU A 15 -31.57 5.46 18.92
CA LEU A 15 -30.78 4.74 19.92
C LEU A 15 -31.37 3.34 20.08
N PHE A 16 -30.56 2.30 19.87
CA PHE A 16 -30.76 1.00 20.50
C PHE A 16 -29.47 0.57 21.19
N ALA A 17 -29.54 0.57 22.52
CA ALA A 17 -28.61 -0.11 23.40
C ALA A 17 -28.92 -1.61 23.37
N ALA A 18 -27.89 -2.44 23.21
CA ALA A 18 -27.93 -3.83 23.65
C ALA A 18 -26.55 -4.24 24.17
N CYS A 19 -26.58 -4.62 25.45
CA CYS A 19 -25.49 -5.13 26.27
C CYS A 19 -25.03 -6.50 25.73
N GLY A 20 -23.72 -6.73 25.69
CA GLY A 20 -23.15 -8.00 25.23
C GLY A 20 -21.73 -8.20 25.74
N SER A 21 -21.59 -8.30 27.06
CA SER A 21 -20.34 -8.64 27.74
C SER A 21 -19.98 -10.10 27.46
N GLY A 22 -19.13 -10.34 26.46
CA GLY A 22 -18.52 -11.64 26.18
C GLY A 22 -17.04 -11.64 26.57
N THR A 23 -16.75 -11.96 27.82
CA THR A 23 -15.40 -12.30 28.28
C THR A 23 -14.98 -13.66 27.72
N SER A 24 -14.11 -13.67 26.70
CA SER A 24 -13.40 -14.86 26.25
C SER A 24 -11.90 -14.74 26.53
N SER A 25 -11.51 -15.38 27.65
CA SER A 25 -10.30 -16.16 27.87
C SER A 25 -9.07 -15.87 26.98
N GLN A 26 -8.06 -15.25 27.61
CA GLN A 26 -6.66 -15.36 27.24
C GLN A 26 -6.20 -16.82 27.32
N GLY A 27 -5.53 -17.28 26.26
CA GLY A 27 -4.70 -18.49 26.21
C GLY A 27 -3.39 -18.15 25.49
N PRO A 28 -2.23 -18.67 25.95
CA PRO A 28 -0.93 -18.09 25.67
C PRO A 28 -0.31 -18.53 24.34
N LYS A 29 0.35 -17.57 23.68
CA LYS A 29 1.75 -17.62 23.22
C LYS A 29 2.25 -18.99 22.72
N SER A 30 2.32 -19.14 21.40
CA SER A 30 3.28 -20.04 20.76
C SER A 30 4.22 -19.19 19.90
N ALA A 31 5.42 -18.98 20.42
CA ALA A 31 6.54 -18.45 19.67
C ALA A 31 7.05 -19.53 18.69
N PRO A 32 7.56 -19.15 17.50
CA PRO A 32 8.41 -20.06 16.76
C PRO A 32 9.72 -20.31 17.54
N PRO A 33 10.35 -21.48 17.38
CA PRO A 33 11.52 -21.86 18.16
C PRO A 33 12.72 -20.94 17.89
N SER A 34 13.22 -20.31 18.95
CA SER A 34 14.56 -19.74 19.00
C SER A 34 15.57 -20.88 18.89
N THR A 35 16.23 -20.99 17.74
CA THR A 35 17.45 -21.80 17.60
C THR A 35 18.64 -20.91 17.97
N THR A 36 19.19 -21.15 19.16
CA THR A 36 20.45 -20.55 19.61
C THR A 36 21.60 -21.23 18.89
N GLY A 37 22.02 -20.68 17.76
CA GLY A 37 23.31 -20.96 17.13
C GLY A 37 24.26 -19.81 17.40
N SER A 38 25.16 -19.98 18.38
CA SER A 38 26.32 -19.10 18.53
C SER A 38 27.19 -19.18 17.28
N ALA A 39 27.23 -18.11 16.49
CA ALA A 39 28.24 -17.89 15.46
C ALA A 39 28.68 -16.42 15.48
N ALA A 40 29.99 -16.23 15.25
CA ALA A 40 30.79 -15.02 15.38
C ALA A 40 30.24 -13.75 14.68
N PRO A 41 30.73 -12.54 15.03
CA PRO A 41 30.34 -11.31 14.36
C PRO A 41 30.92 -11.27 12.95
N GLY A 42 30.15 -11.75 11.99
CA GLY A 42 30.29 -11.50 10.57
C GLY A 42 28.91 -11.17 10.04
N ALA A 43 28.75 -9.99 9.44
CA ALA A 43 27.48 -9.44 8.97
C ALA A 43 26.62 -10.50 8.28
N ALA A 44 25.50 -10.84 8.92
CA ALA A 44 24.49 -11.73 8.37
C ALA A 44 23.81 -11.00 7.22
N ASP A 45 24.27 -11.33 6.02
CA ASP A 45 23.73 -10.89 4.76
C ASP A 45 22.46 -11.69 4.42
N SER A 46 21.46 -11.63 5.30
CA SER A 46 20.13 -12.23 5.08
C SER A 46 19.31 -11.32 4.19
N GLY A 47 19.80 -11.09 2.96
CA GLY A 47 19.01 -10.49 1.90
C GLY A 47 17.88 -11.45 1.54
N VAL A 48 16.65 -11.08 1.86
CA VAL A 48 15.45 -11.74 1.32
C VAL A 48 15.53 -11.59 -0.19
N ASN A 49 15.83 -12.67 -0.92
CA ASN A 49 15.78 -12.69 -2.38
C ASN A 49 14.30 -12.69 -2.78
N GLY A 50 13.76 -11.51 -3.09
CA GLY A 50 12.46 -11.39 -3.76
C GLY A 50 12.51 -11.98 -5.17
N PRO A 51 11.37 -12.26 -5.80
CA PRO A 51 11.28 -12.77 -7.17
C PRO A 51 12.00 -11.87 -8.20
N CYS A 52 12.14 -10.58 -7.92
CA CYS A 52 12.85 -9.62 -8.76
C CYS A 52 14.35 -9.51 -8.47
N GLY A 53 14.89 -10.38 -7.61
CA GLY A 53 16.27 -10.34 -7.16
C GLY A 53 16.49 -9.38 -6.00
N ARG A 54 17.77 -9.21 -5.64
CA ARG A 54 18.17 -8.45 -4.46
C ARG A 54 18.48 -7.00 -4.80
N ALA A 55 17.78 -6.07 -4.14
CA ALA A 55 18.12 -4.65 -4.19
C ALA A 55 19.32 -4.34 -3.27
N ALA A 56 20.03 -3.25 -3.58
CA ALA A 56 21.04 -2.71 -2.68
C ALA A 56 20.38 -2.28 -1.35
N PRO A 57 21.04 -2.49 -0.19
CA PRO A 57 20.56 -1.96 1.07
C PRO A 57 20.32 -0.45 0.95
N LEU A 58 19.13 0.01 1.34
CA LEU A 58 18.73 1.43 1.35
C LEU A 58 18.54 2.09 -0.03
N ALA A 59 18.46 1.32 -1.12
CA ALA A 59 17.99 1.86 -2.39
C ALA A 59 16.56 2.43 -2.25
N PRO A 60 16.20 3.52 -2.94
CA PRO A 60 14.84 4.04 -2.91
C PRO A 60 13.85 3.10 -3.62
N PRO A 61 12.55 3.20 -3.33
CA PRO A 61 11.53 2.42 -4.04
C PRO A 61 11.47 2.80 -5.53
N ARG A 62 11.15 1.82 -6.36
CA ARG A 62 11.10 1.94 -7.83
C ARG A 62 9.82 2.61 -8.33
N ILE A 63 9.53 3.83 -7.85
CA ILE A 63 8.28 4.53 -8.23
C ILE A 63 8.15 4.77 -9.74
N GLY A 64 9.27 5.03 -10.43
CA GLY A 64 9.28 5.18 -11.88
C GLY A 64 8.76 3.93 -12.62
N GLU A 65 8.79 2.76 -11.98
CA GLU A 65 8.29 1.50 -12.54
C GLU A 65 6.80 1.27 -12.26
N ILE A 66 6.16 2.01 -11.35
CA ILE A 66 4.74 1.83 -10.99
C ILE A 66 3.84 2.00 -12.21
N ARG A 67 4.01 3.08 -12.98
CA ARG A 67 3.16 3.34 -14.15
C ARG A 67 3.32 2.23 -15.19
N SER A 68 4.55 1.81 -15.47
CA SER A 68 4.82 0.70 -16.38
C SER A 68 4.28 -0.65 -15.87
N ALA A 69 4.29 -0.88 -14.55
CA ALA A 69 3.72 -2.08 -13.95
C ALA A 69 2.19 -2.13 -14.10
N VAL A 70 1.52 -1.00 -13.82
CA VAL A 70 0.07 -0.84 -13.99
C VAL A 70 -0.32 -1.00 -15.47
N GLU A 71 0.39 -0.35 -16.39
CA GLU A 71 0.16 -0.45 -17.85
C GLU A 71 0.35 -1.88 -18.38
N ARG A 72 1.37 -2.60 -17.89
CA ARG A 72 1.63 -3.98 -18.29
C ARG A 72 0.47 -4.90 -17.90
N LEU A 73 -0.16 -4.66 -16.74
CA LEU A 73 -1.30 -5.44 -16.26
C LEU A 73 -2.62 -5.01 -16.91
N SER A 74 -2.84 -3.71 -17.17
CA SER A 74 -4.06 -3.22 -17.82
C SER A 74 -4.17 -3.71 -19.27
N GLY A 75 -3.07 -3.70 -20.02
CA GLY A 75 -3.03 -4.14 -21.41
C GLY A 75 -3.10 -5.66 -21.63
N GLY A 76 -2.67 -6.46 -20.64
CA GLY A 76 -2.62 -7.92 -20.74
C GLY A 76 -3.83 -8.65 -20.14
N ALA A 77 -4.40 -8.11 -19.05
CA ALA A 77 -5.43 -8.82 -18.28
C ALA A 77 -6.85 -8.23 -18.41
N GLY A 78 -7.00 -7.10 -19.11
CA GLY A 78 -8.28 -6.37 -19.19
C GLY A 78 -8.70 -5.80 -17.84
N VAL A 79 -7.72 -5.49 -16.99
CA VAL A 79 -7.89 -5.06 -15.60
C VAL A 79 -8.07 -3.56 -15.55
N ALA A 80 -9.08 -3.11 -14.81
CA ALA A 80 -9.38 -1.69 -14.63
C ALA A 80 -9.41 -1.27 -13.15
N GLN A 81 -9.26 -2.20 -12.20
CA GLN A 81 -9.46 -1.92 -10.78
C GLN A 81 -8.29 -2.46 -9.96
N TYR A 82 -7.74 -1.59 -9.13
CA TYR A 82 -6.63 -1.84 -8.22
C TYR A 82 -7.08 -1.51 -6.80
N SER A 83 -6.67 -2.31 -5.84
CA SER A 83 -6.88 -2.04 -4.41
C SER A 83 -5.64 -1.47 -3.75
N GLU A 84 -4.45 -1.76 -4.27
CA GLU A 84 -3.18 -1.18 -3.85
C GLU A 84 -2.12 -1.34 -4.94
N VAL A 85 -1.21 -0.38 -5.04
CA VAL A 85 0.10 -0.58 -5.66
C VAL A 85 1.18 -0.22 -4.65
N ASN A 86 2.11 -1.13 -4.39
CA ASN A 86 3.21 -0.92 -3.45
C ASN A 86 4.56 -1.14 -4.14
N ALA A 87 5.38 -0.10 -4.21
CA ALA A 87 6.73 -0.17 -4.74
C ALA A 87 7.76 -0.21 -3.61
N THR A 88 8.67 -1.17 -3.72
CA THR A 88 9.85 -1.31 -2.87
C THR A 88 11.11 -1.15 -3.74
N PRO A 89 12.32 -1.21 -3.16
CA PRO A 89 13.54 -1.13 -3.94
C PRO A 89 13.77 -2.36 -4.84
N SER A 90 13.19 -3.51 -4.48
CA SER A 90 13.32 -4.76 -5.23
C SER A 90 12.22 -4.98 -6.25
N GLU A 91 10.99 -4.57 -5.95
CA GLU A 91 9.81 -4.99 -6.72
C GLU A 91 8.63 -4.03 -6.58
N THR A 92 7.70 -4.12 -7.54
CA THR A 92 6.38 -3.47 -7.46
C THR A 92 5.30 -4.54 -7.30
N ASN A 93 4.59 -4.51 -6.19
CA ASN A 93 3.41 -5.34 -5.96
C ASN A 93 2.17 -4.58 -6.44
N VAL A 94 1.38 -5.20 -7.31
CA VAL A 94 0.11 -4.64 -7.82
C VAL A 94 -1.03 -5.56 -7.42
N PHE A 95 -1.93 -5.04 -6.59
CA PHE A 95 -3.11 -5.76 -6.12
C PHE A 95 -4.28 -5.44 -7.04
N VAL A 96 -4.64 -6.43 -7.85
CA VAL A 96 -5.66 -6.33 -8.90
C VAL A 96 -6.97 -6.87 -8.38
N VAL A 97 -8.06 -6.13 -8.57
CA VAL A 97 -9.40 -6.59 -8.22
C VAL A 97 -10.17 -7.01 -9.47
N ARG A 98 -10.59 -8.27 -9.54
CA ARG A 98 -11.40 -8.85 -10.62
C ARG A 98 -12.41 -9.84 -10.05
N ASP A 99 -13.65 -9.80 -10.54
CA ASP A 99 -14.71 -10.73 -10.14
C ASP A 99 -14.93 -10.82 -8.62
N GLY A 100 -14.77 -9.69 -7.91
CA GLY A 100 -14.92 -9.61 -6.46
C GLY A 100 -13.78 -10.24 -5.66
N LYS A 101 -12.64 -10.50 -6.31
CA LYS A 101 -11.44 -11.05 -5.72
C LYS A 101 -10.23 -10.16 -5.97
N GLU A 102 -9.31 -10.13 -5.02
CA GLU A 102 -8.02 -9.45 -5.13
C GLU A 102 -6.91 -10.46 -5.40
N PHE A 103 -6.00 -10.08 -6.29
CA PHE A 103 -4.89 -10.88 -6.75
C PHE A 103 -3.59 -10.08 -6.61
N ALA A 104 -2.60 -10.63 -5.93
CA ALA A 104 -1.29 -9.99 -5.78
C ALA A 104 -0.37 -10.39 -6.94
N TYR A 105 -0.04 -9.43 -7.79
CA TYR A 105 0.97 -9.58 -8.83
C TYR A 105 2.29 -8.99 -8.35
N VAL A 106 3.39 -9.71 -8.59
CA VAL A 106 4.73 -9.15 -8.40
C VAL A 106 5.29 -8.77 -9.76
N VAL A 107 5.53 -7.48 -9.96
CA VAL A 107 6.06 -6.93 -11.21
C VAL A 107 7.52 -6.56 -11.04
N CYS A 108 8.35 -7.23 -11.84
CA CYS A 108 9.77 -6.96 -12.00
C CYS A 108 10.00 -6.20 -13.32
N THR A 109 11.20 -5.65 -13.50
CA THR A 109 11.56 -4.88 -14.70
C THR A 109 11.25 -5.65 -16.01
N ASP A 110 11.57 -6.94 -16.07
CA ASP A 110 11.48 -7.79 -17.26
C ASP A 110 10.43 -8.91 -17.18
N SER A 111 9.75 -9.06 -16.04
CA SER A 111 8.85 -10.18 -15.79
C SER A 111 7.67 -9.79 -14.89
N VAL A 112 6.60 -10.57 -14.97
CA VAL A 112 5.43 -10.48 -14.08
C VAL A 112 5.22 -11.86 -13.50
N SER A 113 5.23 -11.97 -12.18
CA SER A 113 4.78 -13.18 -11.48
C SER A 113 3.27 -13.09 -11.32
N GLU A 114 2.56 -14.06 -11.90
CA GLU A 114 1.13 -14.22 -11.68
C GLU A 114 0.85 -14.76 -10.26
N PRO A 115 -0.31 -14.39 -9.67
CA PRO A 115 -0.79 -15.00 -8.43
C PRO A 115 -0.91 -16.52 -8.61
N THR A 116 -0.40 -17.29 -7.65
CA THR A 116 -0.49 -18.76 -7.66
C THR A 116 -1.76 -19.29 -7.01
N ASP A 117 -2.49 -18.42 -6.31
CA ASP A 117 -3.79 -18.72 -5.73
C ASP A 117 -4.94 -18.12 -6.54
N GLY A 118 -6.16 -18.55 -6.24
CA GLY A 118 -7.37 -18.06 -6.91
C GLY A 118 -7.80 -16.66 -6.50
N GLY A 119 -6.95 -15.89 -5.80
CA GLY A 119 -7.27 -14.60 -5.23
C GLY A 119 -8.11 -14.68 -3.95
N GLN A 120 -8.05 -13.61 -3.15
CA GLN A 120 -8.80 -13.48 -1.90
C GLN A 120 -10.08 -12.66 -2.11
N ASP A 121 -11.16 -12.97 -1.39
CA ASP A 121 -12.40 -12.20 -1.52
C ASP A 121 -12.17 -10.74 -1.11
N TYR A 122 -12.57 -9.81 -1.99
CA TYR A 122 -12.36 -8.38 -1.80
C TYR A 122 -13.66 -7.59 -1.93
N ARG A 123 -13.90 -6.69 -0.99
CA ARG A 123 -15.09 -5.82 -0.92
C ARG A 123 -14.74 -4.36 -0.56
N GLY A 124 -13.44 -4.04 -0.60
CA GLY A 124 -12.95 -2.71 -0.29
C GLY A 124 -13.09 -1.74 -1.47
N PRO A 125 -12.68 -0.48 -1.27
CA PRO A 125 -12.62 0.50 -2.34
C PRO A 125 -11.54 0.14 -3.37
N THR A 126 -11.67 0.66 -4.58
CA THR A 126 -10.74 0.42 -5.69
C THR A 126 -10.46 1.72 -6.42
N PHE A 127 -9.39 1.74 -7.20
CA PHE A 127 -9.03 2.83 -8.11
C PHE A 127 -8.61 2.27 -9.47
N THR A 128 -8.54 3.15 -10.45
CA THR A 128 -8.17 2.86 -11.84
C THR A 128 -6.79 3.45 -12.16
N ASP A 129 -6.22 3.07 -13.31
CA ASP A 129 -4.98 3.67 -13.81
C ASP A 129 -5.11 5.20 -14.01
N SER A 130 -6.31 5.66 -14.39
CA SER A 130 -6.61 7.08 -14.58
C SER A 130 -6.62 7.90 -13.29
N ASP A 131 -6.73 7.25 -12.12
CA ASP A 131 -6.65 7.92 -10.82
C ASP A 131 -5.19 8.18 -10.37
N ILE A 132 -4.20 7.62 -11.07
CA ILE A 132 -2.78 7.74 -10.72
C ILE A 132 -2.15 8.97 -11.38
N GLU A 133 -2.03 10.03 -10.59
CA GLU A 133 -1.59 11.36 -11.04
C GLU A 133 -0.25 11.82 -10.45
N PHE A 134 0.49 10.97 -9.72
CA PHE A 134 1.73 11.43 -9.07
C PHE A 134 2.79 11.92 -10.08
N ALA A 135 3.50 12.98 -9.72
CA ALA A 135 4.59 13.52 -10.51
C ALA A 135 5.83 12.60 -10.43
N PRO A 136 6.60 12.40 -11.52
CA PRO A 136 7.84 11.62 -11.48
C PRO A 136 8.84 12.08 -10.41
N THR A 137 8.75 13.35 -10.01
CA THR A 137 9.60 13.99 -8.99
C THR A 137 9.11 13.81 -7.55
N VAL A 138 8.04 13.04 -7.31
CA VAL A 138 7.42 12.88 -5.97
C VAL A 138 8.46 12.43 -4.92
N LEU A 139 9.33 11.47 -5.26
CA LEU A 139 10.38 11.01 -4.36
C LEU A 139 11.46 12.05 -4.13
N ASP A 140 11.85 12.80 -5.16
CA ASP A 140 12.92 13.79 -5.03
C ASP A 140 12.54 14.85 -4.00
N LYS A 141 11.27 15.23 -3.94
CA LYS A 141 10.77 16.18 -2.93
C LYS A 141 10.73 15.56 -1.53
N VAL A 142 10.30 14.30 -1.40
CA VAL A 142 10.27 13.59 -0.11
C VAL A 142 11.69 13.37 0.42
N LEU A 143 12.59 12.84 -0.42
CA LEU A 143 14.00 12.62 -0.10
C LEU A 143 14.73 13.93 0.20
N GLY A 144 14.40 15.01 -0.51
CA GLY A 144 14.93 16.34 -0.22
C GLY A 144 14.49 16.90 1.14
N SER A 145 13.40 16.38 1.71
CA SER A 145 12.80 16.85 2.97
C SER A 145 13.21 16.03 4.19
N ILE A 146 13.73 14.82 4.00
CA ILE A 146 14.11 13.91 5.09
C ILE A 146 15.64 13.76 5.17
N LYS A 147 16.22 14.17 6.30
CA LYS A 147 17.65 13.97 6.58
C LYS A 147 17.83 12.67 7.36
N ASP A 148 18.94 11.98 7.10
CA ASP A 148 19.33 10.75 7.81
C ASP A 148 18.24 9.66 7.83
N SER A 149 17.37 9.67 6.83
CA SER A 149 16.20 8.77 6.70
C SER A 149 16.10 8.26 5.27
N HIS A 150 15.43 7.12 5.11
CA HIS A 150 15.28 6.45 3.82
C HIS A 150 13.82 6.14 3.55
N VAL A 151 13.34 6.45 2.35
CA VAL A 151 12.05 5.91 1.88
C VAL A 151 12.29 4.45 1.52
N VAL A 152 11.57 3.54 2.16
CA VAL A 152 11.71 2.08 1.97
C VAL A 152 10.55 1.46 1.20
N ALA A 153 9.40 2.15 1.15
CA ALA A 153 8.27 1.75 0.32
C ALA A 153 7.44 2.98 -0.09
N PHE A 154 6.71 2.83 -1.19
CA PHE A 154 5.72 3.80 -1.63
C PHE A 154 4.44 3.07 -2.06
N SER A 155 3.34 3.38 -1.39
CA SER A 155 2.03 2.79 -1.66
C SER A 155 1.08 3.81 -2.29
N ILE A 156 0.22 3.31 -3.17
CA ILE A 156 -0.94 3.98 -3.73
C ILE A 156 -2.17 3.18 -3.32
N THR A 157 -3.05 3.79 -2.54
CA THR A 157 -4.27 3.15 -2.04
C THR A 157 -5.50 4.02 -2.37
N PRO A 158 -6.70 3.44 -2.49
CA PRO A 158 -7.92 4.21 -2.69
C PRO A 158 -8.25 5.05 -1.45
N ARG A 159 -8.71 6.29 -1.65
CA ARG A 159 -9.23 7.13 -0.56
C ARG A 159 -10.73 6.93 -0.38
N ASP A 160 -11.18 6.99 0.87
CA ASP A 160 -12.61 7.14 1.18
C ASP A 160 -13.21 8.36 0.47
N GLY A 161 -14.22 8.12 -0.37
CA GLY A 161 -14.88 9.17 -1.15
C GLY A 161 -14.27 9.43 -2.55
N GLY A 162 -13.24 8.67 -2.96
CA GLY A 162 -12.73 8.64 -4.33
C GLY A 162 -11.30 9.15 -4.50
N GLY A 163 -10.68 8.75 -5.63
CA GLY A 163 -9.28 9.00 -5.94
C GLY A 163 -8.33 8.13 -5.12
N VAL A 164 -7.05 8.51 -5.12
CA VAL A 164 -5.99 7.78 -4.41
C VAL A 164 -5.29 8.63 -3.35
N GLU A 165 -4.67 7.95 -2.40
CA GLU A 165 -3.68 8.48 -1.49
C GLU A 165 -2.29 7.92 -1.81
N TYR A 166 -1.27 8.73 -1.57
CA TYR A 166 0.14 8.38 -1.79
C TYR A 166 0.83 8.31 -0.43
N ILE A 167 1.43 7.17 -0.11
CA ILE A 167 2.02 6.93 1.21
C ILE A 167 3.48 6.55 1.01
N ALA A 168 4.39 7.32 1.59
CA ALA A 168 5.79 6.94 1.73
C ALA A 168 6.03 6.31 3.10
N THR A 169 6.59 5.11 3.13
CA THR A 169 7.11 4.50 4.36
C THR A 169 8.57 4.89 4.52
N ILE A 170 8.89 5.50 5.65
CA ILE A 170 10.20 6.07 5.92
C ILE A 170 10.83 5.36 7.12
N THR A 171 12.08 4.93 6.96
CA THR A 171 12.91 4.42 8.05
C THR A 171 13.89 5.51 8.49
N ALA A 172 13.92 5.81 9.79
CA ALA A 172 14.82 6.75 10.42
C ALA A 172 15.42 6.16 11.71
N PRO A 173 16.42 6.80 12.34
CA PRO A 173 16.97 6.33 13.62
C PRO A 173 15.92 6.20 14.74
N SER A 174 14.83 6.97 14.67
CA SER A 174 13.70 6.92 15.61
C SER A 174 12.71 5.77 15.35
N GLY A 175 12.84 5.05 14.23
CA GLY A 175 11.93 3.98 13.82
C GLY A 175 11.36 4.19 12.42
N GLU A 176 10.34 3.40 12.09
CA GLU A 176 9.57 3.50 10.86
C GLU A 176 8.32 4.37 11.07
N PHE A 177 8.01 5.24 10.12
CA PHE A 177 6.79 6.04 10.12
C PHE A 177 6.25 6.20 8.71
N ARG A 178 4.96 6.53 8.60
CA ARG A 178 4.26 6.70 7.32
C ARG A 178 3.97 8.16 7.06
N VAL A 179 4.22 8.59 5.84
CA VAL A 179 3.99 9.96 5.40
C VAL A 179 2.96 9.95 4.30
N LEU A 180 1.84 10.63 4.54
CA LEU A 180 0.82 10.88 3.53
C LEU A 180 1.27 12.05 2.66
N LEU A 181 1.19 11.86 1.35
CA LEU A 181 1.68 12.79 0.34
C LEU A 181 0.54 13.24 -0.58
N ASP A 182 0.66 14.46 -1.09
CA ASP A 182 -0.09 14.87 -2.29
C ASP A 182 0.56 14.31 -3.57
N ALA A 183 -0.09 14.51 -4.72
CA ALA A 183 0.39 14.03 -6.02
C ALA A 183 1.74 14.64 -6.43
N ASP A 184 2.11 15.78 -5.85
CA ASP A 184 3.34 16.50 -6.13
C ASP A 184 4.48 16.12 -5.18
N GLY A 185 4.20 15.34 -4.12
CA GLY A 185 5.17 14.94 -3.09
C GLY A 185 5.24 15.89 -1.89
N GLY A 186 4.28 16.81 -1.76
CA GLY A 186 4.08 17.60 -0.57
C GLY A 186 3.56 16.74 0.59
N ILE A 187 4.10 16.95 1.79
CA ILE A 187 3.70 16.21 2.99
C ILE A 187 2.36 16.75 3.51
N LEU A 188 1.35 15.89 3.56
CA LEU A 188 0.02 16.21 4.08
C LEU A 188 -0.12 15.83 5.56
N ALA A 189 0.43 14.68 5.95
CA ALA A 189 0.39 14.17 7.33
C ALA A 189 1.52 13.17 7.60
N THR A 190 1.84 12.98 8.88
CA THR A 190 2.79 11.97 9.37
C THR A 190 2.11 11.11 10.43
N GLY A 191 2.27 9.79 10.38
CA GLY A 191 1.68 8.83 11.31
C GLY A 191 2.65 7.74 11.74
#